data_AF-A0A956EMQ8-F1
#
_entry.id   AF-A0A956EMQ8-F1
#
_cell.length_a   1.000
_cell.length_b   1.000
_cell.length_c   1.000
_cell.angle_alpha   90.00
_cell.angle_beta   90.00
_cell.angle_gamma   90.00
#
_symmetry.space_group_name_H-M   'P 1'
#
loop_
_entity.id
_entity.type
_entity.pdbx_description
1 polymer ?
#
loop_
_entity_poly.entity_id
_entity_poly.type
_entity_poly.pdbx_seq_one_letter_code
_entity_poly.pdbx_strand_id
1 'polypeptide(L)'
;MSLSDEAIEQLLGTVSRFVAERLVPLEEQVAETDHVPEAIVDEMRQLGLFGLSIPESYGGLGLNMEEEVRVAFELGQTSPAFRSVLGTNN
;
A
#
# COMPACT_ATOMS: atom_id res chain seq x y z
N MET A 1 13.53 -6.17 -13.12
CA MET A 1 13.47 -7.58 -12.69
C MET A 1 12.30 -7.67 -11.75
N SER A 2 11.50 -8.74 -11.81
CA SER A 2 10.39 -8.97 -10.87
C SER A 2 10.96 -9.43 -9.53
N LEU A 3 10.17 -9.33 -8.47
CA LEU A 3 10.46 -10.03 -7.23
C LEU A 3 10.42 -11.55 -7.48
N SER A 4 10.96 -12.32 -6.52
CA SER A 4 10.68 -13.76 -6.47
C SER A 4 9.22 -13.98 -6.08
N ASP A 5 8.63 -15.09 -6.54
CA ASP A 5 7.25 -15.45 -6.20
C ASP A 5 7.02 -15.46 -4.67
N GLU A 6 7.98 -15.97 -3.89
CA GLU A 6 7.90 -15.96 -2.43
C GLU A 6 7.88 -14.55 -1.84
N ALA A 7 8.70 -13.63 -2.38
CA ALA A 7 8.77 -12.26 -1.88
C ALA A 7 7.49 -11.46 -2.18
N ILE A 8 6.89 -11.65 -3.36
CA ILE A 8 5.61 -10.99 -3.67
C ILE A 8 4.47 -11.56 -2.80
N GLU A 9 4.41 -12.87 -2.54
CA GLU A 9 3.40 -13.44 -1.64
C GLU A 9 3.56 -12.89 -0.20
N GLN A 10 4.79 -12.74 0.28
CA GLN A 10 5.04 -12.13 1.60
C GLN A 10 4.62 -10.66 1.66
N LEU A 11 4.89 -9.89 0.59
CA LEU A 11 4.44 -8.50 0.48
C LEU A 11 2.91 -8.43 0.51
N LEU A 12 2.23 -9.22 -0.33
CA LEU A 12 0.77 -9.25 -0.37
C LEU A 12 0.16 -9.65 0.97
N GLY A 13 0.70 -10.67 1.64
CA GLY A 13 0.25 -11.05 2.97
C GLY A 13 0.45 -9.95 4.02
N THR A 14 1.49 -9.14 3.87
CA THR A 14 1.73 -7.98 4.75
C THR A 14 0.75 -6.85 4.47
N VAL A 15 0.53 -6.51 3.19
CA VAL A 15 -0.45 -5.49 2.78
C VAL A 15 -1.86 -5.90 3.17
N SER A 16 -2.24 -7.17 2.97
CA SER A 16 -3.56 -7.71 3.32
C SER A 16 -3.84 -7.58 4.83
N ARG A 17 -2.87 -7.94 5.68
CA ARG A 17 -3.00 -7.73 7.14
C ARG A 17 -3.06 -6.25 7.50
N PHE A 18 -2.22 -5.42 6.89
CA PHE A 18 -2.24 -3.98 7.13
C PHE A 18 -3.61 -3.37 6.78
N VAL A 19 -4.18 -3.77 5.65
CA VAL A 19 -5.53 -3.36 5.24
C VAL A 19 -6.56 -3.80 6.27
N ALA A 20 -6.60 -5.08 6.65
CA ALA A 20 -7.61 -5.63 7.56
C ALA A 20 -7.50 -5.11 8.99
N GLU A 21 -6.27 -4.97 9.51
CA GLU A 21 -6.03 -4.66 10.93
C GLU A 21 -5.80 -3.16 11.21
N ARG A 22 -5.41 -2.38 10.19
CA ARG A 22 -5.08 -0.96 10.34
C ARG A 22 -6.01 -0.05 9.55
N LEU A 23 -6.29 -0.35 8.28
CA LEU A 23 -7.05 0.57 7.41
C LEU A 23 -8.56 0.43 7.59
N VAL A 24 -9.09 -0.79 7.49
CA VAL A 24 -10.55 -1.06 7.64
C VAL A 24 -11.11 -0.51 8.95
N PRO A 25 -10.46 -0.68 10.12
CA PRO A 25 -10.97 -0.10 11.37
C PRO A 25 -11.02 1.43 11.41
N LEU A 26 -10.29 2.12 10.52
CA LEU A 26 -10.22 3.58 10.47
C LEU A 26 -11.11 4.20 9.40
N GLU A 27 -11.83 3.41 8.60
CA GLU A 27 -12.67 3.91 7.51
C GLU A 27 -13.73 4.92 7.96
N GLU A 28 -14.42 4.63 9.06
CA GLU A 28 -15.46 5.50 9.63
C GLU A 28 -14.85 6.84 10.07
N GLN A 29 -13.73 6.80 10.80
CA GLN A 29 -13.02 8.01 11.22
C GLN A 29 -12.58 8.85 10.02
N VAL A 30 -12.02 8.23 8.98
CA VAL A 30 -11.58 8.94 7.78
C VAL A 30 -12.76 9.57 7.05
N ALA A 31 -13.90 8.87 6.97
CA ALA A 31 -15.11 9.39 6.34
C ALA A 31 -15.72 10.58 7.12
N GLU A 32 -15.64 10.57 8.45
CA GLU A 32 -16.16 11.67 9.28
C GLU A 32 -15.24 12.90 9.31
N THR A 33 -13.93 12.67 9.24
CA THR A 33 -12.91 13.74 9.43
C THR A 33 -12.33 14.25 8.13
N ASP A 34 -12.64 13.62 6.99
CA ASP A 34 -12.03 13.87 5.68
C ASP A 34 -10.49 13.81 5.70
N HIS A 35 -9.91 13.03 6.63
CA HIS A 35 -8.48 13.01 6.87
C HIS A 35 -7.95 11.61 7.18
N VAL A 36 -6.95 11.17 6.42
CA VAL A 36 -6.17 9.96 6.73
C VAL A 36 -5.13 10.31 7.80
N PRO A 37 -5.12 9.63 8.96
CA PRO A 37 -4.18 9.94 10.04
C PRO A 37 -2.72 9.86 9.59
N GLU A 38 -1.90 10.85 9.97
CA GLU A 38 -0.48 10.93 9.59
C GLU A 38 0.30 9.67 9.97
N ALA A 39 0.01 9.07 11.13
CA ALA A 39 0.64 7.82 11.56
C ALA A 39 0.42 6.67 10.57
N ILE A 40 -0.77 6.60 9.94
CA ILE A 40 -1.06 5.59 8.91
C ILE A 40 -0.27 5.88 7.64
N VAL A 41 -0.14 7.14 7.26
CA VAL A 41 0.68 7.55 6.11
C VAL A 41 2.15 7.19 6.34
N ASP A 42 2.66 7.38 7.56
CA ASP A 42 4.02 6.99 7.93
C ASP A 42 4.21 5.47 7.93
N GLU A 43 3.25 4.69 8.43
CA GLU A 43 3.27 3.23 8.32
C GLU A 43 3.30 2.79 6.84
N MET A 44 2.50 3.42 5.96
CA MET A 44 2.52 3.16 4.52
C MET A 44 3.89 3.48 3.88
N ARG A 45 4.57 4.55 4.32
CA ARG A 45 5.94 4.89 3.87
C ARG A 45 6.94 3.84 4.29
N GLN A 46 6.86 3.37 5.54
CA GLN A 46 7.74 2.33 6.08
C GLN A 46 7.56 0.99 5.35
N LEU A 47 6.33 0.70 4.90
CA LEU A 47 6.01 -0.47 4.07
C LEU A 47 6.45 -0.32 2.60
N GLY A 48 6.97 0.85 2.19
CA GLY A 48 7.43 1.09 0.81
C GLY A 48 6.32 1.30 -0.22
N LEU A 49 5.07 1.54 0.23
CA LEU A 49 3.90 1.62 -0.65
C LEU A 49 3.89 2.84 -1.59
N PHE A 50 4.76 3.83 -1.35
CA PHE A 50 4.93 5.02 -2.19
C PHE A 50 5.95 4.86 -3.31
N GLY A 51 6.65 3.72 -3.37
CA GLY A 51 7.70 3.48 -4.35
C GLY A 51 7.57 2.12 -5.00
N LEU A 52 6.33 1.65 -5.25
CA LEU A 52 6.07 0.29 -5.71
C LEU A 52 6.87 -0.04 -6.98
N SER A 53 6.80 0.80 -8.02
CA SER A 53 7.49 0.59 -9.30
C SER A 53 8.83 1.33 -9.42
N ILE A 54 9.19 2.13 -8.41
CA ILE A 54 10.48 2.82 -8.37
C ILE A 54 11.60 1.77 -8.23
N PRO A 55 12.68 1.81 -9.05
CA PRO A 55 13.76 0.85 -8.93
C PRO A 55 14.42 0.87 -7.55
N GLU A 56 14.86 -0.30 -7.07
CA GLU A 56 15.54 -0.43 -5.77
C GLU A 56 16.77 0.48 -5.63
N SER A 57 17.48 0.76 -6.74
CA SER A 57 18.62 1.69 -6.76
C SER A 57 18.28 3.12 -6.34
N TYR A 58 16.99 3.48 -6.37
CA TYR A 58 16.45 4.76 -5.92
C TYR A 58 15.61 4.64 -4.64
N GLY A 59 15.60 3.46 -4.00
CA GLY A 59 14.91 3.22 -2.74
C GLY A 59 13.44 2.77 -2.86
N GLY A 60 13.02 2.32 -4.05
CA GLY A 60 11.69 1.72 -4.25
C GLY A 60 11.71 0.18 -4.17
N LEU A 61 10.55 -0.44 -4.44
CA LEU A 61 10.37 -1.90 -4.42
C LEU A 61 10.60 -2.56 -5.79
N GLY A 62 10.72 -1.79 -6.87
CA GLY A 62 11.04 -2.29 -8.20
C GLY A 62 10.00 -3.24 -8.81
N LEU A 63 8.75 -3.20 -8.35
CA LEU A 63 7.67 -4.05 -8.83
C LEU A 63 7.41 -3.83 -10.31
N ASN A 64 7.11 -4.93 -11.01
CA ASN A 64 6.55 -4.88 -12.35
C ASN A 64 5.03 -4.59 -12.32
N MET A 65 4.43 -4.39 -13.50
CA MET A 65 3.02 -4.05 -13.62
C MET A 65 2.05 -5.09 -13.03
N GLU A 66 2.36 -6.39 -13.16
CA GLU A 66 1.52 -7.45 -12.61
C GLU A 66 1.56 -7.45 -11.08
N GLU A 67 2.76 -7.33 -10.51
CA GLU A 67 2.98 -7.25 -9.07
C GLU A 67 2.31 -6.02 -8.46
N GLU A 68 2.43 -4.86 -9.11
CA GLU A 68 1.77 -3.62 -8.70
C GLU A 68 0.25 -3.77 -8.69
N VAL A 69 -0.33 -4.40 -9.72
CA VAL A 69 -1.77 -4.67 -9.78
C VAL A 69 -2.23 -5.59 -8.64
N ARG A 70 -1.43 -6.60 -8.28
CA ARG A 70 -1.75 -7.48 -7.15
C ARG A 70 -1.76 -6.73 -5.83
N VAL A 71 -0.80 -5.84 -5.60
CA VAL A 71 -0.79 -4.95 -4.42
C VAL A 71 -2.00 -4.02 -4.43
N ALA A 72 -2.36 -3.48 -5.60
CA ALA A 72 -3.54 -2.64 -5.76
C ALA A 72 -4.86 -3.37 -5.45
N PHE A 73 -4.96 -4.67 -5.72
CA PHE A 73 -6.13 -5.47 -5.34
C PHE A 73 -6.29 -5.61 -3.82
N GLU A 74 -5.19 -5.82 -3.09
CA GLU A 74 -5.22 -5.85 -1.62
C GLU A 74 -5.62 -4.49 -1.05
N LEU A 75 -5.01 -3.41 -1.53
CA LEU A 75 -5.37 -2.04 -1.13
C LEU A 75 -6.81 -1.67 -1.51
N GLY A 76 -7.38 -2.33 -2.52
CA GLY A 76 -8.77 -2.14 -2.95
C GLY A 76 -9.81 -2.74 -2.00
N GLN A 77 -9.40 -3.49 -0.97
CA GLN A 77 -10.29 -4.06 0.04
C GLN A 77 -10.68 -3.07 1.14
N THR A 78 -10.23 -1.81 1.06
CA THR A 78 -10.59 -0.74 2.00
C THR A 78 -11.03 0.52 1.27
N SER A 79 -11.47 1.54 2.01
CA SER A 79 -11.86 2.85 1.50
C SER A 79 -10.86 3.40 0.47
N PRO A 80 -11.34 3.88 -0.69
CA PRO A 80 -10.50 4.51 -1.71
C PRO A 80 -9.69 5.71 -1.23
N ALA A 81 -10.07 6.31 -0.09
CA ALA A 81 -9.32 7.40 0.53
C ALA A 81 -7.87 6.99 0.81
N PHE A 82 -7.64 5.80 1.36
CA PHE A 82 -6.29 5.29 1.66
C PHE A 82 -5.47 5.04 0.39
N ARG A 83 -6.08 4.43 -0.62
CA ARG A 83 -5.42 4.24 -1.92
C ARG A 83 -5.04 5.57 -2.56
N SER A 84 -5.89 6.59 -2.44
CA SER A 84 -5.66 7.91 -3.07
C SER A 84 -4.44 8.64 -2.50
N VAL A 85 -4.10 8.39 -1.22
CA VAL A 85 -2.87 8.89 -0.59
C VAL A 85 -1.62 8.36 -1.29
N LEU A 86 -1.66 7.12 -1.77
CA LEU A 86 -0.55 6.46 -2.45
C LEU A 86 -0.52 6.81 -3.94
N GLY A 87 -1.66 6.64 -4.63
CA GLY A 87 -1.74 6.66 -6.09
C GLY A 87 -1.51 8.01 -6.76
N THR A 88 -1.50 9.11 -6.00
CA THR A 88 -1.22 10.47 -6.51
C THR A 88 0.23 10.89 -6.29
N ASN A 89 1.03 10.09 -5.56
CA ASN A 89 2.38 10.43 -5.12
C ASN A 89 3.46 9.46 -5.67
N ASN A 90 3.11 8.66 -6.67
CA ASN A 90 3.98 7.66 -7.31
C ASN A 90 4.84 8.27 -8.43
#